data_AF-A0A966NM67-F1
#
_entry.id   AF-A0A966NM67-F1
#
_cell.length_a   1.000
_cell.length_b   1.000
_cell.length_c   1.000
_cell.angle_alpha   90.00
_cell.angle_beta   90.00
_cell.angle_gamma   90.00
#
_symmetry.space_group_name_H-M   'P 1'
#
loop_
_entity.id
_entity.type
_entity.pdbx_description
1 polymer ?
#
loop_
_entity_poly.entity_id
_entity_poly.type
_entity_poly.pdbx_seq_one_letter_code
_entity_poly.pdbx_strand_id
1 'polypeptide(L)'
;MVATHIAQIDEDLTPDVHRLLQQVERADRVVQPRLRHRYQIDRHGLTRTTHRLVGDGGEFRYEIDGSGDAVQHTLGAIYCLERLDVLARHAVAPALRKAMRWRGPIDSTFLSYLVGSSGATMAGVVDPRAWALDMLGFTQVRDVAPGEAVFIDEAGRLHAQQCVATTRHTPCIFEFVYFARPDSIIDNVSVQRARMRMGERLAEKIKRERPEHDIDVVIPIPDTSRTAALQVAQILGVKYREGFIKNRYIGRTFIMPGQEQRQKSVRSKLNAIDLEFRNKNVLLVDDSIVRGTTSAQIIDLAREAGARNVYFASAAPPVRYP
;
A
#
# COMPACT_ATOMS: atom_id res chain seq x y z
N MET A 1 -10.32 -17.10 13.16
CA MET A 1 -11.47 -16.31 13.62
C MET A 1 -10.94 -14.99 14.15
N VAL A 2 -11.47 -13.80 13.80
CA VAL A 2 -11.04 -12.58 14.55
C VAL A 2 -11.46 -12.75 16.01
N ALA A 3 -12.60 -13.39 16.24
CA ALA A 3 -13.02 -13.92 17.54
C ALA A 3 -12.12 -15.03 18.14
N THR A 4 -11.11 -15.57 17.44
CA THR A 4 -10.13 -16.53 17.99
C THR A 4 -8.69 -16.13 17.80
N HIS A 5 -8.45 -14.94 17.28
CA HIS A 5 -7.17 -14.24 17.40
C HIS A 5 -7.27 -13.13 18.45
N ILE A 6 -8.49 -12.72 18.83
CA ILE A 6 -8.78 -12.11 20.12
C ILE A 6 -8.91 -13.26 21.13
N ALA A 7 -7.79 -13.83 21.55
CA ALA A 7 -7.82 -14.71 22.72
C ALA A 7 -8.29 -13.83 23.90
N GLN A 8 -9.40 -14.21 24.57
CA GLN A 8 -9.94 -13.68 25.84
C GLN A 8 -11.25 -12.85 25.81
N ILE A 9 -11.94 -12.64 24.67
CA ILE A 9 -13.37 -12.20 24.72
C ILE A 9 -14.24 -13.46 24.83
N ASP A 10 -14.62 -13.84 26.04
CA ASP A 10 -15.54 -14.96 26.28
C ASP A 10 -16.97 -14.65 25.77
N GLU A 11 -17.80 -15.68 25.57
CA GLU A 11 -19.21 -15.51 25.15
C GLU A 11 -19.99 -14.55 26.05
N ASP A 12 -19.63 -14.50 27.34
CA ASP A 12 -20.23 -13.63 28.34
C ASP A 12 -19.95 -12.12 28.12
N LEU A 13 -18.83 -11.76 27.50
CA LEU A 13 -18.43 -10.37 27.26
C LEU A 13 -18.93 -9.81 25.93
N THR A 14 -19.30 -10.67 25.00
CA THR A 14 -19.76 -10.29 23.65
C THR A 14 -20.99 -9.35 23.67
N PRO A 15 -22.03 -9.59 24.50
CA PRO A 15 -23.19 -8.70 24.58
C PRO A 15 -22.83 -7.29 25.08
N ASP A 16 -21.87 -7.17 25.99
CA ASP A 16 -21.44 -5.88 26.55
C ASP A 16 -20.66 -5.07 25.52
N VAL A 17 -19.73 -5.69 24.78
CA VAL A 17 -18.99 -5.03 23.69
C VAL A 17 -19.95 -4.54 22.59
N HIS A 18 -20.95 -5.36 22.22
CA HIS A 18 -21.98 -4.94 21.28
C HIS A 18 -22.82 -3.77 21.79
N ARG A 19 -23.16 -3.75 23.08
CA ARG A 19 -23.89 -2.64 23.71
C ARG A 19 -23.10 -1.34 23.65
N LEU A 20 -21.82 -1.37 23.99
CA LEU A 20 -20.95 -0.19 23.94
C LEU A 20 -20.81 0.36 22.51
N LEU A 21 -20.69 -0.51 21.51
CA LEU A 21 -20.68 -0.06 20.11
C LEU A 21 -22.00 0.54 19.64
N GLN A 22 -23.13 -0.01 20.08
CA GLN A 22 -24.44 0.60 19.82
C GLN A 22 -24.58 1.98 20.47
N GLN A 23 -23.99 2.18 21.65
CA GLN A 23 -23.93 3.49 22.28
C GLN A 23 -23.07 4.47 21.46
N VAL A 24 -21.88 4.07 21.01
CA VAL A 24 -21.04 4.91 20.13
C VAL A 24 -21.80 5.31 18.86
N GLU A 25 -22.50 4.37 18.23
CA GLU A 25 -23.28 4.61 17.01
C GLU A 25 -24.48 5.54 17.25
N ARG A 26 -25.12 5.48 18.42
CA ARG A 26 -26.20 6.41 18.79
C ARG A 26 -25.70 7.79 19.22
N ALA A 27 -24.40 8.02 19.14
CA ALA A 27 -23.72 9.18 19.72
C ALA A 27 -23.92 9.32 21.24
N ASP A 28 -24.27 8.21 21.92
CA ASP A 28 -24.34 8.17 23.37
C ASP A 28 -22.94 8.29 23.96
N ARG A 29 -22.86 8.88 25.15
CA ARG A 29 -21.61 8.95 25.90
C ARG A 29 -21.25 7.58 26.45
N VAL A 30 -20.09 7.05 26.06
CA VAL A 30 -19.55 5.81 26.60
C VAL A 30 -18.53 6.15 27.69
N VAL A 31 -18.96 6.06 28.94
CA VAL A 31 -18.11 6.41 30.08
C VAL A 31 -17.14 5.27 30.35
N GLN A 32 -15.84 5.56 30.28
CA GLN A 32 -14.81 4.68 30.81
C GLN A 32 -14.95 4.61 32.35
N PRO A 33 -15.28 3.45 32.94
CA PRO A 33 -15.46 3.33 34.38
C PRO A 33 -14.14 3.59 35.11
N ARG A 34 -14.16 4.43 36.15
CA ARG A 34 -13.02 4.60 37.07
C ARG A 34 -13.22 3.71 38.28
N LEU A 35 -12.35 2.73 38.49
CA LEU A 35 -12.35 1.95 39.73
C LEU A 35 -11.84 2.85 40.85
N ARG A 36 -12.71 3.20 41.80
CA ARG A 36 -12.41 4.09 42.91
C ARG A 36 -12.22 3.35 44.23
N HIS A 37 -12.59 2.07 44.30
CA HIS A 37 -12.59 1.28 45.53
C HIS A 37 -11.89 -0.06 45.37
N ARG A 38 -11.17 -0.48 46.42
CA ARG A 38 -10.36 -1.73 46.46
C ARG A 38 -11.15 -3.04 46.26
N TYR A 39 -12.48 -2.99 46.33
CA TYR A 39 -13.38 -4.14 46.16
C TYR A 39 -14.06 -4.16 44.79
N GLN A 40 -13.86 -3.14 43.95
CA GLN A 40 -14.35 -3.18 42.58
C GLN A 40 -13.40 -4.03 41.75
N ILE A 41 -13.90 -5.15 41.25
CA ILE A 41 -13.15 -6.06 40.38
C ILE A 41 -13.28 -5.54 38.96
N ASP A 42 -12.14 -5.31 38.31
CA ASP A 42 -12.08 -4.95 36.90
C ASP A 42 -12.44 -6.14 36.01
N ARG A 43 -13.75 -6.40 35.84
CA ARG A 43 -14.22 -7.51 35.01
C ARG A 43 -13.91 -7.35 33.52
N HIS A 44 -13.58 -6.14 33.07
CA HIS A 44 -13.47 -5.81 31.64
C HIS A 44 -12.06 -5.31 31.25
N GLY A 45 -11.07 -5.32 32.15
CA GLY A 45 -9.68 -4.93 31.85
C GLY A 45 -9.43 -3.41 31.69
N LEU A 46 -10.32 -2.58 32.23
CA LEU A 46 -10.38 -1.12 32.10
C LEU A 46 -9.24 -0.34 32.76
N THR A 47 -8.51 -0.94 33.69
CA THR A 47 -7.44 -0.29 34.46
C THR A 47 -6.08 -0.24 33.76
N ARG A 48 -5.91 -0.97 32.65
CA ARG A 48 -4.60 -1.10 31.96
C ARG A 48 -4.58 -0.64 30.51
N THR A 49 -5.69 -0.15 29.95
CA THR A 49 -5.69 0.39 28.58
C THR A 49 -5.06 1.78 28.54
N THR A 50 -3.79 1.84 28.16
CA THR A 50 -2.96 3.04 27.97
C THR A 50 -2.86 3.42 26.49
N HIS A 51 -3.81 2.99 25.66
CA HIS A 51 -3.90 3.45 24.28
C HIS A 51 -4.10 4.96 24.25
N ARG A 52 -3.19 5.67 23.59
CA ARG A 52 -3.23 7.13 23.52
C ARG A 52 -3.25 7.55 22.07
N LEU A 53 -4.19 8.43 21.75
CA LEU A 53 -4.07 9.26 20.56
C LEU A 53 -3.14 10.41 20.95
N VAL A 54 -1.89 10.32 20.52
CA VAL A 54 -0.85 11.32 20.80
C VAL A 54 -0.74 12.19 19.57
N GLY A 55 -0.74 13.51 19.76
CA GLY A 55 -0.57 14.47 18.69
C GLY A 55 0.42 15.55 19.08
N ASP A 56 1.43 15.77 18.24
CA ASP A 56 2.24 16.99 18.25
C ASP A 56 2.07 17.68 16.90
N GLY A 57 1.44 18.85 16.91
CA GLY A 57 1.51 19.91 15.91
C GLY A 57 1.28 19.59 14.42
N GLY A 58 0.93 18.36 14.04
CA GLY A 58 0.82 17.95 12.63
C GLY A 58 0.69 16.44 12.38
N GLU A 59 1.01 15.57 13.35
CA GLU A 59 0.74 14.14 13.24
C GLU A 59 -0.06 13.60 14.42
N PHE A 60 -1.13 12.86 14.13
CA PHE A 60 -1.85 12.04 15.10
C PHE A 60 -1.33 10.61 15.03
N ARG A 61 -0.76 10.12 16.13
CA ARG A 61 -0.32 8.73 16.27
C ARG A 61 -1.19 8.02 17.27
N TYR A 62 -1.71 6.87 16.86
CA TYR A 62 -2.34 5.95 17.78
C TYR A 62 -1.27 5.05 18.40
N GLU A 63 -0.90 5.32 19.65
CA GLU A 63 0.00 4.46 20.41
C GLU A 63 -0.80 3.27 20.96
N ILE A 64 -0.59 2.11 20.35
CA ILE A 64 -1.12 0.85 20.86
C ILE A 64 -0.13 0.33 21.90
N ASP A 65 -0.51 0.33 23.19
CA ASP A 65 0.26 -0.40 24.19
C ASP A 65 0.15 -1.91 23.88
N GLY A 66 1.27 -2.50 23.47
CA GLY A 66 1.36 -3.92 23.11
C GLY A 66 1.28 -4.87 24.30
N SER A 67 1.21 -4.36 25.53
CA SER A 67 1.10 -5.16 26.75
C SER A 67 -0.34 -5.54 27.13
N GLY A 68 -1.34 -5.01 26.42
CA GLY A 68 -2.76 -5.29 26.66
C GLY A 68 -3.26 -6.57 25.97
N ASP A 69 -4.27 -7.21 26.57
CA ASP A 69 -5.00 -8.31 25.95
C ASP A 69 -5.98 -7.82 24.85
N ALA A 70 -6.59 -8.76 24.14
CA ALA A 70 -7.42 -8.43 23.00
C ALA A 70 -8.78 -7.78 23.38
N VAL A 71 -9.26 -8.01 24.61
CA VAL A 71 -10.45 -7.31 25.17
C VAL A 71 -10.09 -5.85 25.39
N GLN A 72 -8.92 -5.60 25.98
CA GLN A 72 -8.38 -4.27 26.26
C GLN A 72 -8.17 -3.45 24.98
N HIS A 73 -7.61 -4.06 23.93
CA HIS A 73 -7.46 -3.40 22.63
C HIS A 73 -8.82 -3.03 22.01
N THR A 74 -9.81 -3.92 22.13
CA THR A 74 -11.17 -3.71 21.63
C THR A 74 -11.87 -2.57 22.37
N LEU A 75 -11.80 -2.55 23.70
CA LEU A 75 -12.39 -1.49 24.53
C LEU A 75 -11.67 -0.16 24.32
N GLY A 76 -10.34 -0.16 24.20
CA GLY A 76 -9.55 1.01 23.86
C GLY A 76 -9.99 1.65 22.55
N ALA A 77 -10.22 0.83 21.51
CA ALA A 77 -10.77 1.32 20.24
C ALA A 77 -12.17 1.92 20.42
N ILE A 78 -13.07 1.26 21.17
CA ILE A 78 -14.43 1.76 21.45
C ILE A 78 -14.40 3.13 22.14
N TYR A 79 -13.57 3.30 23.16
CA TYR A 79 -13.41 4.59 23.85
C TYR A 79 -12.80 5.67 22.97
N CYS A 80 -11.93 5.30 22.03
CA CYS A 80 -11.38 6.27 21.09
C CYS A 80 -12.40 6.71 20.04
N LEU A 81 -13.26 5.80 19.57
CA LEU A 81 -14.36 6.15 18.68
C LEU A 81 -15.36 7.09 19.34
N GLU A 82 -15.63 6.89 20.64
CA GLU A 82 -16.46 7.81 21.40
C GLU A 82 -15.88 9.23 21.45
N ARG A 83 -14.57 9.42 21.24
CA ARG A 83 -13.99 10.77 21.18
C ARG A 83 -14.14 11.44 19.83
N LEU A 84 -14.55 10.69 18.80
CA LEU A 84 -14.81 11.24 17.47
C LEU A 84 -16.11 12.04 17.47
N ASP A 85 -16.26 12.94 16.50
CA ASP A 85 -17.51 13.63 16.24
C ASP A 85 -18.58 12.62 15.74
N VAL A 86 -19.85 13.04 15.81
CA VAL A 86 -21.01 12.16 15.50
C VAL A 86 -20.95 11.60 14.08
N LEU A 87 -20.51 12.38 13.10
CA LEU A 87 -20.44 11.94 11.71
C LEU A 87 -19.36 10.88 11.53
N ALA A 88 -18.18 11.10 12.12
CA ALA A 88 -17.10 10.11 12.12
C ALA A 88 -17.49 8.82 12.85
N ARG A 89 -18.23 8.90 13.97
CA ARG A 89 -18.77 7.70 14.66
C ARG A 89 -19.67 6.88 13.74
N HIS A 90 -20.62 7.53 13.07
CA HIS A 90 -21.53 6.87 12.14
C HIS A 90 -20.81 6.23 10.95
N ALA A 91 -19.74 6.84 10.44
CA ALA A 91 -18.97 6.31 9.33
C ALA A 91 -18.17 5.04 9.70
N VAL A 92 -17.60 4.99 10.90
CA VAL A 92 -16.69 3.90 11.31
C VAL A 92 -17.44 2.71 11.96
N ALA A 93 -18.56 2.97 12.65
CA ALA A 93 -19.28 1.95 13.42
C ALA A 93 -19.72 0.70 12.61
N PRO A 94 -20.21 0.82 11.35
CA PRO A 94 -20.59 -0.36 10.55
C PRO A 94 -19.40 -1.28 10.24
N ALA A 95 -18.23 -0.71 9.94
CA ALA A 95 -17.02 -1.49 9.63
C ALA A 95 -16.54 -2.29 10.85
N LEU A 96 -16.60 -1.70 12.04
CA LEU A 96 -16.24 -2.37 13.29
C LEU A 96 -17.22 -3.48 13.69
N ARG A 97 -18.53 -3.23 13.55
CA ARG A 97 -19.55 -4.27 13.75
C ARG A 97 -19.31 -5.44 12.82
N LYS A 98 -18.96 -5.16 11.57
CA LYS A 98 -18.62 -6.19 10.60
C LYS A 98 -17.37 -6.94 11.06
N ALA A 99 -16.30 -6.24 11.40
CA ALA A 99 -15.05 -6.81 11.91
C ALA A 99 -15.28 -7.81 13.07
N MET A 100 -16.12 -7.45 14.04
CA MET A 100 -16.43 -8.30 15.19
C MET A 100 -17.14 -9.61 14.84
N ARG A 101 -17.90 -9.64 13.74
CA ARG A 101 -18.59 -10.84 13.28
C ARG A 101 -17.66 -11.80 12.54
N TRP A 102 -16.43 -11.40 12.23
CA TRP A 102 -15.52 -12.20 11.43
C TRP A 102 -14.99 -13.42 12.18
N ARG A 103 -15.17 -14.59 11.57
CA ARG A 103 -14.71 -15.88 12.09
C ARG A 103 -13.58 -16.52 11.28
N GLY A 104 -12.98 -15.85 10.30
CA GLY A 104 -11.79 -16.34 9.59
C GLY A 104 -10.45 -15.83 10.18
N PRO A 105 -9.29 -16.22 9.61
CA PRO A 105 -7.98 -15.64 9.96
C PRO A 105 -7.90 -14.13 9.64
N ILE A 106 -6.98 -13.39 10.27
CA ILE A 106 -6.70 -11.98 9.93
C ILE A 106 -5.74 -11.97 8.74
N ASP A 107 -6.30 -12.15 7.55
CA ASP A 107 -5.56 -12.10 6.29
C ASP A 107 -6.38 -11.37 5.21
N SER A 108 -6.02 -11.55 3.95
CA SER A 108 -6.76 -11.00 2.81
C SER A 108 -8.27 -11.31 2.86
N THR A 109 -8.69 -12.46 3.40
CA THR A 109 -10.10 -12.84 3.51
C THR A 109 -10.86 -12.02 4.55
N PHE A 110 -10.19 -11.53 5.60
CA PHE A 110 -10.77 -10.57 6.55
C PHE A 110 -11.10 -9.25 5.88
N LEU A 111 -10.18 -8.74 5.04
CA LEU A 111 -10.39 -7.50 4.28
C LEU A 111 -11.52 -7.67 3.25
N SER A 112 -11.57 -8.80 2.52
CA SER A 112 -12.70 -9.16 1.65
C SER A 112 -14.03 -9.06 2.40
N TYR A 113 -14.04 -9.63 3.60
CA TYR A 113 -15.23 -9.67 4.42
C TYR A 113 -15.63 -8.27 4.89
N LEU A 114 -14.70 -7.41 5.30
CA LEU A 114 -15.01 -6.02 5.65
C LEU A 114 -15.62 -5.24 4.47
N VAL A 115 -15.14 -5.44 3.25
CA VAL A 115 -15.62 -4.70 2.07
C VAL A 115 -16.85 -5.33 1.42
N GLY A 116 -17.13 -6.61 1.69
CA GLY A 116 -18.25 -7.33 1.05
C GLY A 116 -17.99 -7.67 -0.41
N SER A 117 -16.74 -7.62 -0.86
CA SER A 117 -16.34 -7.94 -2.24
C SER A 117 -14.98 -8.63 -2.26
N SER A 118 -14.85 -9.64 -3.14
CA SER A 118 -13.63 -10.46 -3.29
C SER A 118 -12.45 -9.71 -3.94
N GLY A 119 -12.67 -8.50 -4.48
CA GLY A 119 -11.72 -7.76 -5.30
C GLY A 119 -10.86 -6.71 -4.58
N ALA A 120 -11.22 -6.30 -3.37
CA ALA A 120 -10.55 -5.20 -2.65
C ALA A 120 -9.38 -5.64 -1.74
N THR A 121 -9.05 -6.93 -1.76
CA THR A 121 -8.19 -7.57 -0.76
C THR A 121 -6.71 -7.22 -0.87
N MET A 122 -6.19 -7.08 -2.08
CA MET A 122 -4.78 -6.74 -2.26
C MET A 122 -4.51 -5.24 -1.99
N ALA A 123 -5.48 -4.36 -2.24
CA ALA A 123 -5.34 -2.93 -2.02
C ALA A 123 -5.21 -2.59 -0.53
N GLY A 124 -6.04 -3.19 0.32
CA GLY A 124 -6.02 -2.96 1.78
C GLY A 124 -4.77 -3.50 2.49
N VAL A 125 -4.09 -4.52 1.93
CA VAL A 125 -2.83 -5.04 2.48
C VAL A 125 -1.63 -4.14 2.09
N VAL A 126 -1.65 -3.57 0.89
CA VAL A 126 -0.53 -2.78 0.36
C VAL A 126 -0.51 -1.36 0.92
N ASP A 127 -1.69 -0.75 1.11
CA ASP A 127 -1.82 0.60 1.64
C ASP A 127 -3.09 0.72 2.50
N PRO A 128 -2.98 0.36 3.79
CA PRO A 128 -4.10 0.34 4.71
C PRO A 128 -4.73 1.72 4.93
N ARG A 129 -3.99 2.82 4.71
CA ARG A 129 -4.48 4.18 4.98
C ARG A 129 -5.40 4.67 3.87
N ALA A 130 -4.97 4.59 2.60
CA ALA A 130 -5.85 4.95 1.49
C ALA A 130 -7.08 4.05 1.43
N TRP A 131 -6.90 2.75 1.72
CA TRP A 131 -8.00 1.81 1.85
C TRP A 131 -8.97 2.18 2.97
N ALA A 132 -8.49 2.62 4.13
CA ALA A 132 -9.34 3.05 5.23
C ALA A 132 -10.15 4.30 4.85
N LEU A 133 -9.55 5.28 4.16
CA LEU A 133 -10.27 6.48 3.71
C LEU A 133 -11.39 6.13 2.71
N ASP A 134 -11.12 5.26 1.75
CA ASP A 134 -12.11 4.76 0.78
C ASP A 134 -13.23 3.96 1.47
N MET A 135 -12.88 3.04 2.39
CA MET A 135 -13.85 2.29 3.19
C MET A 135 -14.74 3.19 4.05
N LEU A 136 -14.20 4.31 4.54
CA LEU A 136 -14.92 5.30 5.33
C LEU A 136 -15.73 6.28 4.46
N GLY A 137 -15.74 6.10 3.14
CA GLY A 137 -16.53 6.92 2.21
C GLY A 137 -15.96 8.31 1.99
N PHE A 138 -14.69 8.55 2.31
CA PHE A 138 -14.03 9.82 1.99
C PHE A 138 -13.84 9.92 0.49
N THR A 139 -14.34 11.01 -0.09
CA THR A 139 -14.16 11.32 -1.50
C THR A 139 -12.94 12.22 -1.66
N GLN A 140 -12.17 12.00 -2.73
CA GLN A 140 -11.10 12.91 -3.11
C GLN A 140 -11.72 14.24 -3.53
N VAL A 141 -11.38 15.33 -2.83
CA VAL A 141 -11.88 16.67 -3.14
C VAL A 141 -11.01 17.33 -4.21
N ARG A 142 -9.70 17.44 -3.94
CA ARG A 142 -8.67 17.96 -4.84
C ARG A 142 -7.27 17.80 -4.23
N ASP A 143 -6.24 17.96 -5.05
CA ASP A 143 -4.87 18.14 -4.59
C ASP A 143 -4.69 19.54 -3.95
N VAL A 144 -3.75 19.65 -3.01
CA VAL A 144 -3.35 20.92 -2.40
C VAL A 144 -2.40 21.62 -3.36
N ALA A 145 -2.70 22.88 -3.70
CA ALA A 145 -1.91 23.61 -4.69
C ALA A 145 -0.52 23.99 -4.13
N PRO A 146 0.50 24.15 -4.99
CA PRO A 146 1.81 24.59 -4.55
C PRO A 146 1.76 25.96 -3.84
N GLY A 147 2.20 26.01 -2.58
CA GLY A 147 2.17 27.23 -1.76
C GLY A 147 0.80 27.57 -1.16
N GLU A 148 -0.18 26.68 -1.32
CA GLU A 148 -1.45 26.75 -0.61
C GLU A 148 -1.34 26.15 0.79
N ALA A 149 -1.99 26.78 1.76
CA ALA A 149 -2.25 26.20 3.07
C ALA A 149 -3.71 25.78 3.16
N VAL A 150 -3.95 24.59 3.71
CA VAL A 150 -5.27 24.10 4.07
C VAL A 150 -5.35 23.97 5.59
N PHE A 151 -6.41 24.52 6.18
CA PHE A 151 -6.67 24.48 7.61
C PHE A 151 -8.11 24.03 7.85
N ILE A 152 -8.31 23.03 8.71
CA ILE A 152 -9.63 22.60 9.16
C ILE A 152 -9.78 23.06 10.60
N ASP A 153 -10.75 23.93 10.86
CA ASP A 153 -10.98 24.45 12.22
C ASP A 153 -11.74 23.45 13.11
N GLU A 154 -11.85 23.76 14.40
CA GLU A 154 -12.55 22.89 15.37
C GLU A 154 -14.06 22.72 15.08
N ALA A 155 -14.64 23.60 14.25
CA ALA A 155 -16.01 23.48 13.78
C ALA A 155 -16.12 22.62 12.50
N GLY A 156 -15.00 22.06 12.01
CA GLY A 156 -14.94 21.22 10.81
C GLY A 156 -14.99 22.01 9.50
N ARG A 157 -14.79 23.33 9.53
CA ARG A 157 -14.80 24.15 8.31
C ARG A 157 -13.43 24.10 7.65
N LEU A 158 -13.42 23.78 6.36
CA LEU A 158 -12.22 23.81 5.53
C LEU A 158 -11.94 25.25 5.08
N HIS A 159 -10.76 25.73 5.42
CA HIS A 159 -10.16 26.98 4.97
C HIS A 159 -9.00 26.65 4.05
N ALA A 160 -8.89 27.35 2.93
CA ALA A 160 -7.79 27.20 1.98
C ALA A 160 -7.33 28.58 1.52
N GLN A 161 -6.02 28.83 1.56
CA GLN A 161 -5.46 30.12 1.20
C GLN A 161 -4.13 29.94 0.46
N GLN A 162 -3.95 30.68 -0.65
CA GLN A 162 -2.66 30.80 -1.29
C GLN A 162 -1.74 31.68 -0.43
N CYS A 163 -0.76 31.07 0.21
CA CYS A 163 0.15 31.76 1.13
C CYS A 163 1.40 32.29 0.42
N VAL A 164 1.77 31.69 -0.71
CA VAL A 164 2.96 32.06 -1.48
C VAL A 164 2.56 32.30 -2.93
N ALA A 165 3.05 33.35 -3.58
CA ALA A 165 2.80 33.53 -5.02
C ALA A 165 3.34 32.31 -5.77
N THR A 166 2.47 31.60 -6.49
CA THR A 166 2.83 30.36 -7.20
C THR A 166 3.83 30.70 -8.30
N THR A 167 5.09 30.27 -8.14
CA THR A 167 6.14 30.54 -9.13
C THR A 167 6.19 29.46 -10.20
N ARG A 168 6.18 28.17 -9.82
CA ARG A 168 6.11 27.02 -10.72
C ARG A 168 5.49 25.80 -10.04
N HIS A 169 4.69 25.05 -10.79
CA HIS A 169 4.21 23.74 -10.40
C HIS A 169 5.15 22.66 -10.95
N THR A 170 5.90 22.00 -10.08
CA THR A 170 6.93 21.00 -10.44
C THR A 170 6.71 19.71 -9.66
N PRO A 171 5.67 18.92 -9.96
CA PRO A 171 5.44 17.66 -9.28
C PRO A 171 6.58 16.67 -9.57
N CYS A 172 6.84 15.79 -8.61
CA CYS A 172 7.91 14.82 -8.72
C CYS A 172 7.61 13.81 -9.83
N ILE A 173 8.43 13.79 -10.89
CA ILE A 173 8.24 12.84 -12.00
C ILE A 173 8.36 11.38 -11.53
N PHE A 174 9.11 11.11 -10.46
CA PHE A 174 9.30 9.78 -9.92
C PHE A 174 8.04 9.20 -9.25
N GLU A 175 7.07 10.03 -8.87
CA GLU A 175 5.76 9.55 -8.46
C GLU A 175 5.08 8.80 -9.61
N PHE A 176 5.08 9.40 -10.80
CA PHE A 176 4.50 8.80 -12.00
C PHE A 176 5.31 7.60 -12.50
N VAL A 177 6.65 7.68 -12.45
CA VAL A 177 7.53 6.59 -12.92
C VAL A 177 7.43 5.37 -12.00
N TYR A 178 7.54 5.55 -10.68
CA TYR A 178 7.77 4.43 -9.77
C TYR A 178 6.99 4.48 -8.44
N PHE A 179 7.01 5.59 -7.71
CA PHE A 179 6.59 5.59 -6.30
C PHE A 179 5.09 5.48 -6.11
N ALA A 180 4.30 6.23 -6.89
CA ALA A 180 2.87 6.26 -6.72
C ALA A 180 2.23 4.94 -7.13
N ARG A 181 1.08 4.63 -6.54
CA ARG A 181 0.29 3.49 -6.98
C ARG A 181 -0.28 3.75 -8.38
N PRO A 182 -0.44 2.72 -9.21
CA PRO A 182 -0.99 2.89 -10.55
C PRO A 182 -2.41 3.45 -10.56
N ASP A 183 -3.22 3.15 -9.53
CA ASP A 183 -4.59 3.64 -9.38
C ASP A 183 -4.71 5.05 -8.80
N SER A 184 -3.59 5.68 -8.43
CA SER A 184 -3.58 7.08 -7.98
C SER A 184 -3.81 8.06 -9.13
N ILE A 185 -4.46 9.17 -8.80
CA ILE A 185 -4.56 10.37 -9.63
C ILE A 185 -3.82 11.48 -8.89
N ILE A 186 -2.76 12.01 -9.50
CA ILE A 186 -1.94 13.09 -8.95
C ILE A 186 -2.06 14.26 -9.91
N ASP A 187 -2.52 15.41 -9.45
CA ASP A 187 -2.70 16.61 -10.27
C ASP A 187 -3.58 16.35 -11.50
N ASN A 188 -4.68 15.60 -11.32
CA ASN A 188 -5.57 15.12 -12.39
C ASN A 188 -4.90 14.22 -13.45
N VAL A 189 -3.69 13.73 -13.18
CA VAL A 189 -2.99 12.76 -14.04
C VAL A 189 -3.09 11.37 -13.42
N SER A 190 -3.77 10.46 -14.12
CA SER A 190 -3.75 9.04 -13.78
C SER A 190 -2.35 8.47 -13.93
N VAL A 191 -1.80 7.91 -12.86
CA VAL A 191 -0.47 7.30 -12.84
C VAL A 191 -0.40 6.12 -13.82
N GLN A 192 -1.43 5.26 -13.86
CA GLN A 192 -1.50 4.15 -14.82
C GLN A 192 -1.43 4.65 -16.27
N ARG A 193 -2.19 5.68 -16.63
CA ARG A 193 -2.16 6.25 -18.00
C ARG A 193 -0.82 6.90 -18.32
N ALA A 194 -0.18 7.56 -17.34
CA ALA A 194 1.16 8.12 -17.52
C ALA A 194 2.17 7.00 -17.84
N ARG A 195 2.16 5.89 -17.09
CA ARG A 195 3.03 4.73 -17.33
C ARG A 195 2.78 4.05 -18.68
N MET A 196 1.52 3.97 -19.12
CA MET A 196 1.19 3.49 -20.47
C MET A 196 1.85 4.38 -21.54
N ARG A 197 1.68 5.70 -21.43
CA ARG A 197 2.31 6.67 -22.35
C ARG A 197 3.85 6.61 -22.33
N MET A 198 4.47 6.34 -21.19
CA MET A 198 5.92 6.11 -21.11
C MET A 198 6.33 4.90 -21.97
N GLY A 199 5.58 3.80 -21.89
CA GLY A 199 5.77 2.62 -22.74
C GLY A 199 5.57 2.93 -24.24
N GLU A 200 4.57 3.73 -24.58
CA GLU A 200 4.33 4.19 -25.96
C GLU A 200 5.54 4.94 -26.52
N ARG A 201 6.02 5.96 -25.80
CA ARG A 201 7.19 6.75 -26.22
C ARG A 201 8.46 5.93 -26.27
N LEU A 202 8.61 4.96 -25.37
CA LEU A 202 9.74 4.05 -25.36
C LEU A 202 9.76 3.15 -26.61
N ALA A 203 8.61 2.60 -27.01
CA ALA A 203 8.51 1.80 -28.23
C ALA A 203 8.73 2.61 -29.51
N GLU A 204 8.18 3.82 -29.59
CA GLU A 204 8.45 4.74 -30.70
C GLU A 204 9.94 5.06 -30.82
N LYS A 205 10.61 5.26 -29.68
CA LYS A 205 12.07 5.44 -29.64
C LYS A 205 12.81 4.20 -30.14
N ILE A 206 12.43 3.00 -29.69
CA ILE A 206 13.04 1.75 -30.15
C ILE A 206 12.87 1.59 -31.66
N LYS A 207 11.66 1.81 -32.21
CA LYS A 207 11.44 1.74 -33.67
C LYS A 207 12.27 2.75 -34.45
N ARG A 208 12.44 3.96 -33.92
CA ARG A 208 13.24 5.00 -34.58
C ARG A 208 14.74 4.67 -34.56
N GLU A 209 15.25 4.18 -33.44
CA GLU A 209 16.68 3.91 -33.26
C GLU A 209 17.10 2.53 -33.79
N ARG A 210 16.16 1.57 -33.82
CA ARG A 210 16.33 0.21 -34.31
C ARG A 210 15.07 -0.26 -35.06
N PRO A 211 14.84 0.21 -36.30
CA PRO A 211 13.68 -0.17 -37.09
C PRO A 211 13.61 -1.68 -37.36
N GLU A 212 14.77 -2.29 -37.61
CA GLU A 212 14.93 -3.73 -37.87
C GLU A 212 15.34 -4.48 -36.60
N HIS A 213 14.60 -4.29 -35.51
CA HIS A 213 14.88 -5.00 -34.26
C HIS A 213 14.61 -6.51 -34.40
N ASP A 214 15.46 -7.34 -33.80
CA ASP A 214 15.33 -8.80 -33.78
C ASP A 214 14.67 -9.33 -32.50
N ILE A 215 13.92 -8.47 -31.79
CA ILE A 215 13.28 -8.77 -30.51
C ILE A 215 12.13 -9.77 -30.70
N ASP A 216 12.21 -10.92 -30.03
CA ASP A 216 11.18 -11.97 -30.07
C ASP A 216 10.09 -11.75 -29.02
N VAL A 217 10.48 -11.23 -27.85
CA VAL A 217 9.61 -11.12 -26.68
C VAL A 217 10.02 -9.95 -25.78
N VAL A 218 9.01 -9.25 -25.26
CA VAL A 218 9.16 -8.23 -24.22
C VAL A 218 8.79 -8.84 -22.87
N ILE A 219 9.70 -8.67 -21.90
CA ILE A 219 9.57 -9.20 -20.55
C ILE A 219 9.72 -8.03 -19.56
N PRO A 220 8.70 -7.72 -18.73
CA PRO A 220 8.83 -6.70 -17.69
C PRO A 220 9.68 -7.19 -16.52
N ILE A 221 10.35 -6.25 -15.86
CA ILE A 221 10.90 -6.45 -14.52
C ILE A 221 9.80 -6.07 -13.49
N PRO A 222 9.26 -7.03 -12.74
CA PRO A 222 8.08 -6.79 -11.93
C PRO A 222 8.35 -5.92 -10.70
N ASP A 223 7.38 -5.14 -10.20
CA ASP A 223 5.97 -5.11 -10.63
C ASP A 223 5.61 -3.88 -11.49
N THR A 224 6.31 -2.77 -11.31
CA THR A 224 5.91 -1.45 -11.83
C THR A 224 6.00 -1.34 -13.35
N SER A 225 7.03 -1.94 -13.95
CA SER A 225 7.30 -1.84 -15.39
C SER A 225 6.29 -2.58 -16.28
N ARG A 226 5.42 -3.45 -15.71
CA ARG A 226 4.44 -4.25 -16.47
C ARG A 226 3.59 -3.39 -17.41
N THR A 227 3.08 -2.27 -16.91
CA THR A 227 2.23 -1.36 -17.69
C THR A 227 2.98 -0.78 -18.90
N ALA A 228 4.22 -0.34 -18.70
CA ALA A 228 5.04 0.22 -19.78
C ALA A 228 5.47 -0.88 -20.77
N ALA A 229 5.91 -2.03 -20.27
CA ALA A 229 6.33 -3.18 -21.07
C ALA A 229 5.21 -3.73 -21.95
N LEU A 230 3.97 -3.77 -21.45
CA LEU A 230 2.81 -4.18 -22.22
C LEU A 230 2.60 -3.25 -23.42
N GLN A 231 2.67 -1.94 -23.21
CA GLN A 231 2.57 -0.96 -24.30
C GLN A 231 3.72 -1.09 -25.29
N VAL A 232 4.94 -1.36 -24.79
CA VAL A 232 6.09 -1.59 -25.66
C VAL A 232 5.85 -2.80 -26.56
N ALA A 233 5.42 -3.93 -26.00
CA ALA A 233 5.14 -5.13 -26.77
C ALA A 233 4.07 -4.91 -27.84
N GLN A 234 2.98 -4.22 -27.48
CA GLN A 234 1.86 -3.91 -28.37
C GLN A 234 2.32 -3.07 -29.56
N ILE A 235 3.09 -1.99 -29.32
CA ILE A 235 3.52 -1.10 -30.39
C ILE A 235 4.61 -1.75 -31.25
N LEU A 236 5.55 -2.48 -30.66
CA LEU A 236 6.57 -3.21 -31.42
C LEU A 236 5.99 -4.40 -32.19
N GLY A 237 4.77 -4.85 -31.88
CA GLY A 237 4.13 -5.99 -32.54
C GLY A 237 4.75 -7.33 -32.14
N VAL A 238 5.28 -7.43 -30.92
CA VAL A 238 5.97 -8.62 -30.40
C VAL A 238 5.24 -9.18 -29.17
N LYS A 239 5.58 -10.41 -28.75
CA LYS A 239 4.89 -11.06 -27.64
C LYS A 239 5.26 -10.40 -26.30
N TYR A 240 4.27 -10.18 -25.44
CA TYR A 240 4.46 -9.90 -24.02
C TYR A 240 4.46 -11.22 -23.24
N ARG A 241 5.43 -11.39 -22.34
CA ARG A 241 5.52 -12.57 -21.44
C ARG A 241 5.99 -12.17 -20.05
N GLU A 242 5.38 -12.79 -19.04
CA GLU A 242 5.91 -12.74 -17.67
C GLU A 242 7.07 -13.74 -17.58
N GLY A 243 8.30 -13.27 -17.79
CA GLY A 243 9.51 -14.08 -17.65
C GLY A 243 10.08 -14.06 -16.22
N PHE A 244 9.82 -13.00 -15.45
CA PHE A 244 10.26 -12.88 -14.07
C PHE A 244 9.09 -12.89 -13.10
N ILE A 245 9.20 -13.73 -12.06
CA ILE A 245 8.25 -13.78 -10.95
C ILE A 245 8.92 -13.18 -9.72
N LYS A 246 8.29 -12.14 -9.16
CA LYS A 246 8.74 -11.52 -7.92
C LYS A 246 8.39 -12.40 -6.72
N ASN A 247 9.39 -12.70 -5.90
CA ASN A 247 9.20 -13.36 -4.62
C ASN A 247 8.53 -12.37 -3.66
N ARG A 248 7.26 -12.61 -3.31
CA ARG A 248 6.49 -11.71 -2.43
C ARG A 248 6.85 -11.86 -0.94
N TYR A 249 7.46 -12.99 -0.56
CA TYR A 249 7.71 -13.38 0.84
C TYR A 249 9.19 -13.35 1.21
N ILE A 250 9.90 -12.30 0.79
CA ILE A 250 11.31 -12.15 1.13
C ILE A 250 11.39 -11.53 2.51
N GLY A 251 11.74 -12.35 3.51
CA GLY A 251 12.04 -11.85 4.85
C GLY A 251 13.26 -10.92 4.84
N ARG A 252 13.35 -10.00 5.80
CA ARG A 252 14.60 -9.25 6.01
C ARG A 252 15.70 -10.25 6.34
N THR A 253 16.77 -10.29 5.56
CA THR A 253 17.97 -11.07 5.91
C THR A 253 18.61 -10.43 7.14
N PHE A 254 18.42 -11.02 8.32
CA PHE A 254 19.25 -10.74 9.49
C PHE A 254 20.70 -11.13 9.20
N ILE A 255 21.64 -10.58 9.98
CA ILE A 255 23.10 -10.69 9.84
C ILE A 255 23.50 -12.11 9.37
N MET A 256 23.89 -12.24 8.10
CA MET A 256 24.41 -13.49 7.52
C MET A 256 25.94 -13.47 7.66
N PRO A 257 26.57 -14.48 8.30
CA PRO A 257 28.02 -14.54 8.38
C PRO A 257 28.59 -14.94 7.02
N GLY A 258 29.19 -13.98 6.31
CA GLY A 258 29.91 -14.21 5.04
C GLY A 258 29.57 -13.18 3.95
N GLN A 259 30.59 -12.55 3.37
CA GLN A 259 30.43 -11.60 2.26
C GLN A 259 29.97 -12.29 0.96
N GLU A 260 30.35 -13.55 0.74
CA GLU A 260 30.02 -14.30 -0.48
C GLU A 260 28.51 -14.60 -0.61
N GLN A 261 27.82 -14.90 0.50
CA GLN A 261 26.37 -15.15 0.49
C GLN A 261 25.54 -13.87 0.28
N ARG A 262 26.15 -12.68 0.39
CA ARG A 262 25.49 -11.39 0.13
C ARG A 262 25.34 -11.09 -1.37
N GLN A 263 26.04 -11.80 -2.24
CA GLN A 263 26.11 -11.45 -3.68
C GLN A 263 24.90 -11.92 -4.51
N LYS A 264 24.08 -12.86 -4.02
CA LYS A 264 22.89 -13.36 -4.75
C LYS A 264 21.57 -12.68 -4.32
N SER A 265 21.60 -11.37 -4.06
CA SER A 265 20.44 -10.62 -3.56
C SER A 265 19.28 -10.47 -4.57
N VAL A 266 19.55 -10.56 -5.88
CA VAL A 266 18.49 -10.52 -6.90
C VAL A 266 17.83 -11.89 -7.07
N ARG A 267 18.56 -13.00 -6.93
CA ARG A 267 17.96 -14.35 -6.96
C ARG A 267 17.01 -14.61 -5.81
N SER A 268 17.26 -13.99 -4.65
CA SER A 268 16.27 -14.03 -3.57
C SER A 268 15.02 -13.19 -3.89
N LYS A 269 15.12 -12.23 -4.82
CA LYS A 269 14.04 -11.31 -5.19
C LYS A 269 13.20 -11.74 -6.39
N LEU A 270 13.82 -12.33 -7.40
CA LEU A 270 13.21 -12.65 -8.69
C LEU A 270 13.59 -14.07 -9.10
N ASN A 271 12.60 -14.82 -9.60
CA ASN A 271 12.81 -16.10 -10.26
C ASN A 271 12.55 -15.94 -11.76
N ALA A 272 13.44 -16.49 -12.59
CA ALA A 272 13.24 -16.56 -14.03
C ALA A 272 12.43 -17.81 -14.41
N ILE A 273 11.57 -17.69 -15.42
CA ILE A 273 10.88 -18.82 -16.06
C ILE A 273 11.64 -19.17 -17.33
N ASP A 274 12.50 -20.18 -17.27
CA ASP A 274 13.44 -20.56 -18.35
C ASP A 274 12.81 -20.64 -19.74
N LEU A 275 11.59 -21.19 -19.84
CA LEU A 275 10.87 -21.36 -21.11
C LEU A 275 10.57 -20.01 -21.80
N GLU A 276 10.46 -18.94 -21.02
CA GLU A 276 10.21 -17.61 -21.57
C GLU A 276 11.46 -16.97 -22.17
N PHE A 277 12.67 -17.42 -21.80
CA PHE A 277 13.94 -16.89 -22.28
C PHE A 277 14.62 -17.77 -23.34
N ARG A 278 14.52 -19.10 -23.21
CA ARG A 278 15.33 -20.05 -23.98
C ARG A 278 15.31 -19.79 -25.50
N ASN A 279 16.49 -19.60 -26.07
CA ASN A 279 16.78 -19.38 -27.50
C ASN A 279 16.15 -18.13 -28.13
N LYS A 280 15.62 -17.20 -27.32
CA LYS A 280 14.96 -15.96 -27.78
C LYS A 280 15.84 -14.73 -27.57
N ASN A 281 15.63 -13.72 -28.41
CA ASN A 281 16.10 -12.35 -28.23
C ASN A 281 15.09 -11.59 -27.36
N VAL A 282 15.45 -11.35 -26.10
CA VAL A 282 14.54 -10.78 -25.10
C VAL A 282 14.78 -9.28 -24.93
N LEU A 283 13.70 -8.48 -24.88
CA LEU A 283 13.75 -7.11 -24.39
C LEU A 283 13.24 -7.06 -22.95
N LEU A 284 14.14 -6.78 -22.02
CA LEU A 284 13.79 -6.50 -20.64
C LEU A 284 13.39 -5.03 -20.52
N VAL A 285 12.26 -4.76 -19.86
CA VAL A 285 11.78 -3.41 -19.59
C VAL A 285 11.74 -3.19 -18.09
N ASP A 286 12.41 -2.14 -17.62
CA ASP A 286 12.39 -1.70 -16.22
C ASP A 286 11.84 -0.28 -16.11
N ASP A 287 11.41 0.10 -14.91
CA ASP A 287 10.98 1.48 -14.67
C ASP A 287 12.16 2.47 -14.77
N SER A 288 13.29 2.15 -14.14
CA SER A 288 14.42 3.07 -13.97
C SER A 288 15.72 2.31 -13.78
N ILE A 289 16.85 2.97 -14.07
CA ILE A 289 18.19 2.48 -13.72
C ILE A 289 18.85 3.53 -12.83
N VAL A 290 19.09 3.18 -11.56
CA VAL A 290 19.75 4.06 -10.59
C VAL A 290 21.24 3.71 -10.46
N ARG A 291 21.56 2.54 -9.92
CA ARG A 291 22.96 2.08 -9.72
C ARG A 291 23.44 1.06 -10.76
N GLY A 292 22.52 0.50 -11.55
CA GLY A 292 22.81 -0.53 -12.55
C GLY A 292 23.16 -1.93 -12.01
N THR A 293 23.52 -2.08 -10.73
CA THR A 293 23.89 -3.39 -10.14
C THR A 293 22.76 -4.41 -10.21
N THR A 294 21.53 -3.99 -9.94
CA THR A 294 20.34 -4.85 -10.06
C THR A 294 20.08 -5.22 -11.52
N SER A 295 20.11 -4.25 -12.43
CA SER A 295 19.91 -4.47 -13.86
C SER A 295 20.94 -5.45 -14.43
N ALA A 296 22.21 -5.33 -14.04
CA ALA A 296 23.28 -6.26 -14.43
C ALA A 296 22.97 -7.70 -13.98
N GLN A 297 22.60 -7.89 -12.71
CA GLN A 297 22.24 -9.21 -12.19
C GLN A 297 20.99 -9.80 -12.86
N ILE A 298 20.01 -8.97 -13.23
CA ILE A 298 18.80 -9.41 -13.95
C ILE A 298 19.16 -9.87 -15.37
N ILE A 299 20.05 -9.13 -16.06
CA ILE A 299 20.53 -9.51 -17.38
C ILE A 299 21.26 -10.87 -17.30
N ASP A 300 22.09 -11.08 -16.28
CA ASP A 300 22.78 -12.36 -16.09
C ASP A 300 21.79 -13.50 -15.84
N LEU A 301 20.73 -13.28 -15.04
CA LEU A 301 19.66 -14.28 -14.87
C LEU A 301 18.93 -14.62 -16.17
N ALA A 302 18.66 -13.62 -17.03
CA ALA A 302 18.04 -13.87 -18.33
C ALA A 302 18.96 -14.70 -19.24
N ARG A 303 20.28 -14.44 -19.22
CA ARG A 303 21.27 -15.24 -19.97
C ARG A 303 21.36 -16.67 -19.44
N GLU A 304 21.42 -16.83 -18.12
CA GLU A 304 21.42 -18.15 -17.46
C GLU A 304 20.16 -18.96 -17.80
N ALA A 305 19.01 -18.30 -17.92
CA ALA A 305 17.74 -18.89 -18.36
C ALA A 305 17.72 -19.28 -19.86
N GLY A 306 18.77 -18.95 -20.60
CA GLY A 306 18.98 -19.36 -21.99
C GLY A 306 18.59 -18.32 -23.05
N ALA A 307 18.46 -17.04 -22.69
CA ALA A 307 18.27 -15.97 -23.68
C ALA A 307 19.46 -15.89 -24.66
N ARG A 308 19.16 -15.73 -25.95
CA ARG A 308 20.18 -15.58 -27.02
C ARG A 308 20.83 -14.19 -26.96
N ASN A 309 20.00 -13.16 -27.11
CA ASN A 309 20.37 -11.77 -26.90
C ASN A 309 19.50 -11.18 -25.80
N VAL A 310 20.08 -10.32 -24.96
CA VAL A 310 19.36 -9.60 -23.89
C VAL A 310 19.49 -8.11 -24.15
N TYR A 311 18.38 -7.48 -24.52
CA TYR A 311 18.23 -6.03 -24.60
C TYR A 311 17.61 -5.52 -23.30
N PHE A 312 17.93 -4.28 -22.94
CA PHE A 312 17.39 -3.64 -21.74
C PHE A 312 16.91 -2.24 -22.09
N ALA A 313 15.69 -1.91 -21.67
CA ALA A 313 15.10 -0.60 -21.84
C ALA A 313 14.56 -0.09 -20.50
N SER A 314 14.83 1.19 -20.21
CA SER A 314 14.28 1.87 -19.05
C SER A 314 13.17 2.83 -19.50
N ALA A 315 12.04 2.80 -18.80
CA ALA A 315 10.95 3.75 -19.02
C ALA A 315 11.31 5.18 -18.57
N ALA A 316 12.27 5.32 -17.66
CA ALA A 316 12.80 6.59 -17.20
C ALA A 316 14.06 7.03 -17.99
N PRO A 317 14.31 8.35 -18.07
CA PRO A 317 15.61 8.88 -18.48
C PRO A 317 16.73 8.49 -17.49
N PRO A 318 18.03 8.64 -17.89
CA PRO A 318 19.15 8.37 -17.00
C PRO A 318 19.11 9.19 -15.71
N VAL A 319 19.15 8.52 -14.56
CA VAL A 319 19.20 9.14 -13.24
C VAL A 319 20.63 9.53 -12.93
N ARG A 320 20.96 10.83 -13.06
CA ARG A 320 22.34 11.35 -12.94
C ARG A 320 22.57 12.25 -11.74
N TYR A 321 21.50 12.73 -11.12
CA TYR A 321 21.54 13.69 -10.01
C TYR A 321 20.70 13.15 -8.84
N PRO A 322 21.15 13.37 -7.59
CA PRO A 322 20.47 12.93 -6.38
C PRO A 322 19.22 13.75 -6.06
#